data_AF-A0A077ZBN5-F1
#
_entry.id   AF-A0A077ZBN5-F1
#
_cell.length_a   1.000
_cell.length_b   1.000
_cell.length_c   1.000
_cell.angle_alpha   90.00
_cell.angle_beta   90.00
_cell.angle_gamma   90.00
#
_symmetry.space_group_name_H-M   'P 1'
#
loop_
_entity.id
_entity.type
_entity.pdbx_description
1 polymer ?
#
loop_
_entity_poly.entity_id
_entity_poly.type
_entity_poly.pdbx_seq_one_letter_code
_entity_poly.pdbx_strand_id
1 'polypeptide(L)'
;MGMRKKYESGAATNYISRRQALTKLQLNLRDFRRLCIIKGIHPHEPRHKKKVNKGSNVQRTWYFAKDIQFLAHEPLINKFREFKVFLKRLHRAKVEGDQDEVNRVSKTRPLLKYDRIVKESDSSGSILDFMISPQCFLDRYPTFMDAIRDLEDALCLCFLFAKLKKKSRIPSRIPHMCRRLTVEFMHFVIETKALRKVFVSIKGVYYQAEIMGQTTTWITPHERAIEENSDVDMSVMVTFADFYITFMGFVNFRLYKDAGLFYPPKLGRVNMLTAKEHEADKEASQELIFSLSEELGRDSSTAAAQEPAMDEFPEEESGMDTDVIADYKRVRSVQKLFAGLKFFLSREVPRESLTFVIRACGGLVSWDSSVEYGSSYPESDETITHQIVDRPNQLTSFINRSYVQPQWVYDCVNAGLLLPVQSYFLGVELPPHLSPFAEEKEGDYIPRVKVKLLQLQGKDVGGLLIEDMPKSVDSTGVALQGSSSNIIDEPKAKRRRKRAPALAATPGAPAKQTREEAIVEKAEQRKLQEIMIPKKYRRVYKKIKYGQKRKAIENRTLLRKRQALEQG
;
A
#
# COMPACT_ATOMS: atom_id res chain seq x y z
N MET A 1 -38.24 -41.84 3.33
CA MET A 1 -36.92 -41.63 3.98
C MET A 1 -37.14 -41.55 5.48
N GLY A 2 -36.31 -42.18 6.31
CA GLY A 2 -36.40 -42.01 7.77
C GLY A 2 -36.11 -40.57 8.22
N MET A 3 -36.58 -40.20 9.42
CA MET A 3 -36.29 -38.88 9.99
C MET A 3 -34.76 -38.70 10.14
N ARG A 4 -34.18 -37.75 9.40
CA ARG A 4 -32.76 -37.41 9.53
C ARG A 4 -32.51 -36.90 10.95
N LYS A 5 -31.50 -37.44 11.64
CA LYS A 5 -31.19 -36.98 13.00
C LYS A 5 -30.77 -35.51 12.96
N LYS A 6 -31.13 -34.77 14.01
CA LYS A 6 -30.77 -33.35 14.14
C LYS A 6 -29.24 -33.23 14.08
N TYR A 7 -28.76 -32.21 13.35
CA TYR A 7 -27.34 -31.90 13.14
C TYR A 7 -26.53 -32.82 12.21
N GLU A 8 -27.13 -33.84 11.59
CA GLU A 8 -26.43 -34.69 10.59
C GLU A 8 -26.47 -34.13 9.15
N SER A 9 -27.09 -32.97 8.92
CA SER A 9 -27.11 -32.34 7.59
C SER A 9 -27.19 -30.81 7.65
N GLY A 10 -26.78 -30.16 6.55
CA GLY A 10 -26.81 -28.71 6.38
C GLY A 10 -25.64 -28.01 7.08
N ALA A 11 -25.89 -26.82 7.64
CA ALA A 11 -24.82 -26.00 8.23
C ALA A 11 -24.00 -26.73 9.32
N ALA A 12 -24.58 -27.70 10.03
CA ALA A 12 -23.88 -28.45 11.08
C ALA A 12 -22.78 -29.39 10.55
N THR A 13 -22.87 -29.86 9.30
CA THR A 13 -21.82 -30.70 8.67
C THR A 13 -20.75 -29.88 7.96
N ASN A 14 -21.10 -28.66 7.52
CA ASN A 14 -20.20 -27.81 6.75
C ASN A 14 -19.06 -27.20 7.59
N TYR A 15 -19.26 -27.07 8.90
CA TYR A 15 -18.28 -26.46 9.81
C TYR A 15 -17.75 -27.48 10.83
N ILE A 16 -16.47 -27.37 11.15
CA ILE A 16 -15.79 -28.15 12.19
C ILE A 16 -15.16 -27.19 13.21
N SER A 17 -15.28 -27.51 14.50
CA SER A 17 -14.65 -26.68 15.54
C SER A 17 -13.14 -26.90 15.59
N ARG A 18 -12.37 -25.88 16.00
CA ARG A 18 -10.90 -25.99 16.16
C ARG A 18 -10.45 -27.24 16.92
N ARG A 19 -11.14 -27.61 18.03
CA ARG A 19 -10.81 -28.81 18.82
C ARG A 19 -11.00 -30.10 18.00
N GLN A 20 -12.08 -30.20 17.24
CA GLN A 20 -12.34 -31.36 16.37
C GLN A 20 -11.35 -31.43 15.20
N ALA A 21 -10.94 -30.28 14.63
CA ALA A 21 -9.92 -30.23 13.59
C ALA A 21 -8.56 -30.75 14.09
N LEU A 22 -8.13 -30.30 15.28
CA LEU A 22 -6.92 -30.81 15.96
C LEU A 22 -6.98 -32.33 16.18
N THR A 23 -8.11 -32.84 16.69
CA THR A 23 -8.29 -34.29 16.90
C THR A 23 -8.28 -35.09 15.58
N LYS A 24 -8.88 -34.57 14.50
CA LYS A 24 -8.87 -35.23 13.18
C LYS A 24 -7.47 -35.29 12.56
N LEU A 25 -6.71 -34.19 12.61
CA LEU A 25 -5.38 -34.11 12.00
C LEU A 25 -4.27 -34.71 12.88
N GLN A 26 -4.56 -34.97 14.17
CA GLN A 26 -3.60 -35.47 15.18
C GLN A 26 -2.37 -34.54 15.35
N LEU A 27 -2.58 -33.22 15.20
CA LEU A 27 -1.54 -32.19 15.29
C LEU A 27 -1.62 -31.41 16.61
N ASN A 28 -0.48 -30.85 17.03
CA ASN A 28 -0.45 -29.88 18.13
C ASN A 28 -0.99 -28.52 17.67
N LEU A 29 -1.41 -27.65 18.61
CA LEU A 29 -1.97 -26.34 18.29
C LEU A 29 -0.98 -25.44 17.52
N ARG A 30 0.31 -25.51 17.83
CA ARG A 30 1.36 -24.76 17.12
C ARG A 30 1.47 -25.20 15.65
N ASP A 31 1.61 -26.50 15.43
CA ASP A 31 1.77 -27.09 14.10
C ASP A 31 0.51 -26.90 13.25
N PHE A 32 -0.67 -27.03 13.86
CA PHE A 32 -1.96 -26.75 13.22
C PHE A 32 -2.09 -25.28 12.80
N ARG A 33 -1.75 -24.33 13.68
CA ARG A 33 -1.73 -22.89 13.32
C ARG A 33 -0.78 -22.64 12.14
N ARG A 34 0.41 -23.23 12.18
CA ARG A 34 1.40 -23.10 11.09
C ARG A 34 0.91 -23.65 9.77
N LEU A 35 0.32 -24.85 9.77
CA LEU A 35 -0.24 -25.46 8.58
C LEU A 35 -1.38 -24.60 7.99
N CYS A 36 -2.25 -24.03 8.84
CA CYS A 36 -3.30 -23.11 8.41
C CYS A 36 -2.75 -21.84 7.76
N ILE A 37 -1.67 -21.26 8.32
CA ILE A 37 -1.01 -20.06 7.78
C ILE A 37 -0.43 -20.34 6.39
N ILE A 38 0.36 -21.42 6.26
CA ILE A 38 1.01 -21.79 4.99
C ILE A 38 -0.02 -22.04 3.87
N LYS A 39 -1.17 -22.64 4.20
CA LYS A 39 -2.24 -22.97 3.24
C LYS A 39 -3.35 -21.92 3.14
N GLY A 40 -3.25 -20.78 3.82
CA GLY A 40 -4.26 -19.70 3.76
C GLY A 40 -5.63 -20.01 4.41
N ILE A 41 -5.73 -21.05 5.25
CA ILE A 41 -6.99 -21.48 5.84
C ILE A 41 -7.31 -20.65 7.07
N HIS A 42 -8.39 -19.89 6.98
CA HIS A 42 -8.82 -18.93 8.00
C HIS A 42 -10.11 -19.39 8.72
N PRO A 43 -10.37 -18.90 9.95
CA PRO A 43 -11.59 -19.22 10.66
C PRO A 43 -12.80 -18.45 10.09
N HIS A 44 -13.97 -19.11 10.06
CA HIS A 44 -15.21 -18.55 9.53
C HIS A 44 -16.31 -18.45 10.59
N GLU A 45 -17.13 -17.39 10.51
CA GLU A 45 -18.33 -17.26 11.33
C GLU A 45 -19.55 -17.93 10.65
N PRO A 46 -20.19 -18.95 11.25
CA PRO A 46 -21.37 -19.57 10.68
C PRO A 46 -22.63 -18.70 10.87
N ARG A 47 -23.40 -18.47 9.78
CA ARG A 47 -24.66 -17.70 9.78
C ARG A 47 -25.66 -18.10 10.87
N HIS A 48 -25.65 -19.37 11.29
CA HIS A 48 -26.53 -19.89 12.35
C HIS A 48 -25.71 -20.59 13.46
N LYS A 49 -24.99 -19.79 14.26
CA LYS A 49 -24.12 -20.25 15.37
C LYS A 49 -24.76 -21.36 16.24
N LYS A 50 -26.02 -21.20 16.65
CA LYS A 50 -26.79 -22.20 17.44
C LYS A 50 -26.98 -23.56 16.73
N LYS A 51 -27.20 -23.59 15.40
CA LYS A 51 -27.38 -24.84 14.64
C LYS A 51 -26.05 -25.61 14.52
N VAL A 52 -24.95 -24.90 14.31
CA VAL A 52 -23.61 -25.50 14.18
C VAL A 52 -23.10 -26.01 15.53
N ASN A 53 -23.30 -25.24 16.60
CA ASN A 53 -22.85 -25.59 17.95
C ASN A 53 -23.79 -26.55 18.71
N LYS A 54 -24.62 -27.33 17.99
CA LYS A 54 -25.59 -28.30 18.53
C LYS A 54 -26.46 -27.74 19.67
N GLY A 55 -26.92 -26.50 19.54
CA GLY A 55 -27.74 -25.79 20.53
C GLY A 55 -26.99 -24.90 21.53
N SER A 56 -25.67 -25.07 21.71
CA SER A 56 -24.89 -24.28 22.66
C SER A 56 -24.62 -22.85 22.16
N ASN A 57 -24.63 -21.87 23.08
CA ASN A 57 -24.34 -20.46 22.78
C ASN A 57 -22.84 -20.09 22.95
N VAL A 58 -21.97 -21.04 23.31
CA VAL A 58 -20.55 -20.78 23.54
C VAL A 58 -19.86 -20.37 22.24
N GLN A 59 -19.17 -19.22 22.25
CA GLN A 59 -18.37 -18.77 21.12
C GLN A 59 -17.21 -19.73 20.87
N ARG A 60 -17.04 -20.16 19.62
CA ARG A 60 -16.02 -21.12 19.19
C ARG A 60 -15.49 -20.73 17.82
N THR A 61 -14.20 -20.96 17.60
CA THR A 61 -13.58 -20.86 16.28
C THR A 61 -14.01 -22.04 15.41
N TRP A 62 -14.58 -21.74 14.24
CA TRP A 62 -15.00 -22.74 13.25
C TRP A 62 -14.15 -22.62 11.98
N TYR A 63 -13.90 -23.75 11.34
CA TYR A 63 -13.31 -23.86 10.00
C TYR A 63 -14.30 -24.62 9.11
N PHE A 64 -14.18 -24.55 7.79
CA PHE A 64 -14.97 -25.45 6.94
C PHE A 64 -14.43 -26.88 7.04
N ALA A 65 -15.35 -27.85 7.02
CA ALA A 65 -14.99 -29.26 7.07
C ALA A 65 -14.22 -29.73 5.83
N LYS A 66 -14.45 -29.07 4.67
CA LYS A 66 -13.76 -29.33 3.40
C LYS A 66 -12.27 -28.98 3.50
N ASP A 67 -11.95 -27.79 4.00
CA ASP A 67 -10.56 -27.29 4.10
C ASP A 67 -9.74 -28.18 5.05
N ILE A 68 -10.34 -28.62 6.16
CA ILE A 68 -9.69 -29.55 7.10
C ILE A 68 -9.54 -30.96 6.50
N GLN A 69 -10.42 -31.36 5.57
CA GLN A 69 -10.25 -32.60 4.81
C GLN A 69 -9.12 -32.47 3.78
N PHE A 70 -9.02 -31.33 3.08
CA PHE A 70 -7.89 -31.04 2.19
C PHE A 70 -6.55 -31.08 2.94
N LEU A 71 -6.48 -30.42 4.11
CA LEU A 71 -5.30 -30.48 4.98
C LEU A 71 -4.87 -31.89 5.36
N ALA A 72 -5.78 -32.86 5.47
CA ALA A 72 -5.44 -34.22 5.88
C ALA A 72 -4.55 -34.96 4.86
N HIS A 73 -4.52 -34.51 3.60
CA HIS A 73 -3.70 -35.08 2.54
C HIS A 73 -2.36 -34.35 2.33
N GLU A 74 -2.09 -33.28 3.10
CA GLU A 74 -0.90 -32.43 2.91
C GLU A 74 0.42 -33.15 3.26
N PRO A 75 1.41 -33.19 2.35
CA PRO A 75 2.71 -33.82 2.62
C PRO A 75 3.47 -33.16 3.78
N LEU A 76 3.19 -31.88 4.05
CA LEU A 76 3.75 -31.15 5.21
C LEU A 76 3.42 -31.82 6.55
N ILE A 77 2.26 -32.49 6.68
CA ILE A 77 1.90 -33.22 7.91
C ILE A 77 2.89 -34.36 8.18
N ASN A 78 3.29 -35.08 7.14
CA ASN A 78 4.28 -36.15 7.27
C ASN A 78 5.66 -35.60 7.64
N LYS A 79 6.03 -34.42 7.13
CA LYS A 79 7.26 -33.72 7.54
C LYS A 79 7.24 -33.21 8.98
N PHE A 80 6.11 -32.72 9.50
CA PHE A 80 5.97 -32.44 10.94
C PHE A 80 6.14 -33.70 11.80
N ARG A 81 5.65 -34.86 11.33
CA ARG A 81 5.82 -36.16 12.00
C ARG A 81 7.27 -36.64 11.98
N GLU A 82 7.94 -36.59 10.83
CA GLU A 82 9.38 -36.87 10.69
C GLU A 82 10.23 -36.00 11.63
N PHE A 83 9.98 -34.68 11.65
CA PHE A 83 10.68 -33.74 12.54
C PHE A 83 10.45 -34.07 14.03
N LYS A 84 9.23 -34.48 14.41
CA LYS A 84 8.92 -34.91 15.78
C LYS A 84 9.63 -36.22 16.16
N VAL A 85 9.81 -37.14 15.21
CA VAL A 85 10.62 -38.37 15.42
C VAL A 85 12.11 -38.02 15.56
N PHE A 86 12.63 -37.13 14.71
CA PHE A 86 13.98 -36.59 14.81
C PHE A 86 14.25 -35.95 16.18
N LEU A 87 13.36 -35.07 16.68
CA LEU A 87 13.50 -34.45 18.00
C LEU A 87 13.53 -35.49 19.14
N LYS A 88 12.71 -36.55 19.05
CA LYS A 88 12.76 -37.66 20.03
C LYS A 88 14.10 -38.40 20.00
N ARG A 89 14.63 -38.70 18.80
CA ARG A 89 15.94 -39.35 18.65
C ARG A 89 17.07 -38.47 19.19
N LEU A 90 17.05 -37.18 18.88
CA LEU A 90 18.05 -36.21 19.36
C LEU A 90 17.99 -36.05 20.89
N HIS A 91 16.79 -36.01 21.48
CA HIS A 91 16.65 -35.97 22.93
C HIS A 91 17.14 -37.26 23.60
N ARG A 92 16.83 -38.42 23.02
CA ARG A 92 17.30 -39.72 23.51
C ARG A 92 18.84 -39.78 23.52
N ALA A 93 19.49 -39.50 22.39
CA ALA A 93 20.95 -39.47 22.29
C ALA A 93 21.60 -38.48 23.29
N LYS A 94 20.97 -37.32 23.52
CA LYS A 94 21.44 -36.35 24.53
C LYS A 94 21.27 -36.82 25.98
N VAL A 95 20.32 -37.70 26.27
CA VAL A 95 20.11 -38.29 27.61
C VAL A 95 21.03 -39.50 27.82
N GLU A 96 21.29 -40.28 26.76
CA GLU A 96 22.26 -41.38 26.77
C GLU A 96 23.71 -40.87 26.86
N GLY A 97 23.99 -39.65 26.36
CA GLY A 97 25.28 -38.97 26.48
C GLY A 97 26.23 -39.14 25.28
N ASP A 98 25.84 -40.01 24.34
CA ASP A 98 26.64 -40.35 23.16
C ASP A 98 26.73 -39.19 22.16
N GLN A 99 27.84 -38.44 22.21
CA GLN A 99 28.08 -37.29 21.34
C GLN A 99 28.10 -37.67 19.85
N ASP A 100 28.61 -38.86 19.51
CA ASP A 100 28.62 -39.37 18.14
C ASP A 100 27.21 -39.67 17.62
N GLU A 101 26.35 -40.23 18.48
CA GLU A 101 24.94 -40.46 18.18
C GLU A 101 24.19 -39.12 17.99
N VAL A 102 24.46 -38.14 18.86
CA VAL A 102 23.93 -36.76 18.72
C VAL A 102 24.38 -36.14 17.39
N ASN A 103 25.66 -36.24 17.03
CA ASN A 103 26.21 -35.72 15.78
C ASN A 103 25.63 -36.43 14.55
N ARG A 104 25.49 -37.76 14.60
CA ARG A 104 24.86 -38.59 13.55
C ARG A 104 23.39 -38.24 13.35
N VAL A 105 22.62 -38.14 14.43
CA VAL A 105 21.22 -37.74 14.39
C VAL A 105 21.11 -36.31 13.85
N SER A 106 21.92 -35.37 14.32
CA SER A 106 21.95 -33.96 13.86
C SER A 106 22.19 -33.86 12.34
N LYS A 107 23.14 -34.62 11.78
CA LYS A 107 23.36 -34.72 10.32
C LYS A 107 22.14 -35.29 9.56
N THR A 108 21.33 -36.12 10.22
CA THR A 108 20.10 -36.72 9.68
C THR A 108 18.86 -35.81 9.86
N ARG A 109 19.05 -34.51 10.12
CA ARG A 109 17.96 -33.54 10.26
C ARG A 109 17.07 -33.51 9.01
N PRO A 110 15.74 -33.75 9.14
CA PRO A 110 14.84 -33.67 8.01
C PRO A 110 14.64 -32.20 7.62
N LEU A 111 15.43 -31.73 6.65
CA LEU A 111 15.18 -30.48 5.95
C LEU A 111 13.96 -30.66 5.02
N LEU A 112 13.12 -29.63 4.92
CA LEU A 112 12.18 -29.51 3.80
C LEU A 112 12.99 -29.23 2.52
N LYS A 113 13.48 -30.31 1.90
CA LYS A 113 14.27 -30.20 0.66
C LYS A 113 13.40 -29.69 -0.49
N TYR A 114 13.93 -28.71 -1.19
CA TYR A 114 13.60 -28.38 -2.57
C TYR A 114 14.81 -28.60 -3.46
N ASP A 115 14.56 -28.81 -4.75
CA ASP A 115 15.60 -29.07 -5.72
C ASP A 115 16.56 -27.87 -5.90
N ARG A 116 17.84 -28.17 -5.69
CA ARG A 116 18.95 -27.75 -6.57
C ARG A 116 19.33 -26.26 -6.68
N ILE A 117 19.23 -25.44 -5.63
CA ILE A 117 19.92 -24.12 -5.61
C ILE A 117 20.78 -23.85 -4.35
N VAL A 118 20.37 -24.22 -3.13
CA VAL A 118 21.15 -23.90 -1.91
C VAL A 118 21.99 -25.08 -1.45
N LYS A 119 23.28 -25.07 -1.80
CA LYS A 119 24.28 -26.04 -1.38
C LYS A 119 25.04 -25.52 -0.13
N GLU A 120 25.10 -26.35 0.91
CA GLU A 120 26.22 -26.47 1.86
C GLU A 120 26.58 -25.36 2.89
N SER A 121 26.01 -24.15 2.92
CA SER A 121 26.58 -23.06 3.77
C SER A 121 26.32 -23.10 5.29
N ASP A 122 25.10 -23.43 5.76
CA ASP A 122 24.67 -23.08 7.13
C ASP A 122 24.68 -24.29 8.09
N SER A 123 25.78 -24.45 8.85
CA SER A 123 25.94 -25.49 9.88
C SER A 123 25.65 -25.01 11.31
N SER A 124 25.36 -23.72 11.49
CA SER A 124 25.01 -23.06 12.75
C SER A 124 23.51 -23.23 13.09
N GLY A 125 23.20 -23.50 14.36
CA GLY A 125 21.88 -24.04 14.74
C GLY A 125 20.82 -23.01 15.17
N SER A 126 19.57 -23.17 14.71
CA SER A 126 18.37 -22.70 15.44
C SER A 126 17.05 -23.31 14.91
N ILE A 127 16.46 -24.21 15.70
CA ILE A 127 15.03 -24.62 15.90
C ILE A 127 13.98 -24.66 14.74
N LEU A 128 14.08 -23.92 13.63
CA LEU A 128 13.08 -23.88 12.54
C LEU A 128 13.70 -23.84 11.13
N ASP A 129 14.27 -24.95 10.63
CA ASP A 129 14.41 -25.13 9.17
C ASP A 129 13.13 -25.72 8.59
N PHE A 130 12.26 -24.82 8.16
CA PHE A 130 11.00 -25.13 7.49
C PHE A 130 10.88 -24.24 6.26
N MET A 131 11.90 -24.24 5.40
CA MET A 131 11.81 -23.60 4.10
C MET A 131 10.67 -24.22 3.30
N ILE A 132 9.61 -23.44 3.15
CA ILE A 132 8.39 -23.76 2.44
C ILE A 132 8.70 -23.80 0.95
N SER A 133 8.42 -24.91 0.29
CA SER A 133 7.11 -24.93 -0.34
C SER A 133 6.88 -24.31 -1.72
N PRO A 134 7.78 -24.23 -2.73
CA PRO A 134 7.38 -23.91 -4.11
C PRO A 134 6.09 -24.60 -4.58
N GLN A 135 5.86 -25.86 -4.21
CA GLN A 135 4.56 -26.52 -4.46
C GLN A 135 3.40 -25.83 -3.71
N CYS A 136 3.58 -25.50 -2.43
CA CYS A 136 2.58 -24.78 -1.62
C CYS A 136 2.32 -23.36 -2.10
N PHE A 137 3.27 -22.71 -2.78
CA PHE A 137 3.02 -21.43 -3.44
C PHE A 137 2.17 -21.62 -4.69
N LEU A 138 2.43 -22.65 -5.52
CA LEU A 138 1.57 -22.97 -6.67
C LEU A 138 0.14 -23.37 -6.25
N ASP A 139 -0.02 -24.06 -5.11
CA ASP A 139 -1.33 -24.39 -4.55
C ASP A 139 -2.15 -23.16 -4.12
N ARG A 140 -1.48 -22.06 -3.73
CA ARG A 140 -2.13 -20.82 -3.25
C ARG A 140 -2.22 -19.74 -4.34
N TYR A 141 -1.22 -19.67 -5.21
CA TYR A 141 -1.06 -18.70 -6.28
C TYR A 141 -0.85 -19.44 -7.60
N PRO A 142 -1.95 -19.79 -8.31
CA PRO A 142 -1.85 -20.51 -9.57
C PRO A 142 -1.24 -19.67 -10.70
N THR A 143 -1.30 -18.33 -10.58
CA THR A 143 -0.69 -17.38 -11.52
C THR A 143 0.29 -16.45 -10.81
N PHE A 144 1.27 -15.93 -11.53
CA PHE A 144 2.21 -14.94 -10.99
C PHE A 144 1.53 -13.61 -10.65
N MET A 145 0.50 -13.21 -11.41
CA MET A 145 -0.28 -12.00 -11.09
C MET A 145 -1.00 -12.12 -9.74
N ASP A 146 -1.53 -13.31 -9.40
CA ASP A 146 -2.13 -13.53 -8.08
C ASP A 146 -1.10 -13.48 -6.94
N ALA A 147 0.17 -13.80 -7.21
CA ALA A 147 1.25 -13.55 -6.25
C ALA A 147 1.54 -12.03 -6.10
N ILE A 148 1.58 -11.25 -7.18
CA ILE A 148 1.78 -9.79 -7.09
C ILE A 148 0.64 -9.14 -6.28
N ARG A 149 -0.59 -9.65 -6.33
CA ARG A 149 -1.74 -9.18 -5.51
C ARG A 149 -1.55 -9.34 -4.00
N ASP A 150 -0.96 -10.44 -3.54
CA ASP A 150 -0.67 -10.67 -2.12
C ASP A 150 0.71 -10.10 -1.69
N LEU A 151 1.47 -9.47 -2.59
CA LEU A 151 2.82 -8.97 -2.32
C LEU A 151 2.85 -7.79 -1.32
N GLU A 152 1.80 -6.97 -1.28
CA GLU A 152 1.69 -5.83 -0.35
C GLU A 152 1.85 -6.27 1.12
N ASP A 153 1.12 -7.30 1.54
CA ASP A 153 1.18 -7.87 2.90
C ASP A 153 2.57 -8.44 3.23
N ALA A 154 3.19 -9.12 2.26
CA ALA A 154 4.51 -9.72 2.40
C ALA A 154 5.59 -8.64 2.63
N LEU A 155 5.60 -7.61 1.79
CA LEU A 155 6.51 -6.47 1.90
C LEU A 155 6.35 -5.75 3.23
N CYS A 156 5.12 -5.41 3.62
CA CYS A 156 4.85 -4.73 4.89
C CYS A 156 5.38 -5.51 6.10
N LEU A 157 5.24 -6.85 6.11
CA LEU A 157 5.77 -7.65 7.20
C LEU A 157 7.30 -7.75 7.16
N CYS A 158 7.91 -7.94 5.99
CA CYS A 158 9.36 -8.04 5.88
C CYS A 158 10.07 -6.72 6.21
N PHE A 159 9.54 -5.56 5.80
CA PHE A 159 10.06 -4.24 6.24
C PHE A 159 9.95 -4.03 7.75
N LEU A 160 8.86 -4.49 8.39
CA LEU A 160 8.74 -4.47 9.84
C LEU A 160 9.83 -5.34 10.50
N PHE A 161 9.98 -6.61 10.08
CA PHE A 161 10.97 -7.52 10.66
C PHE A 161 12.43 -7.10 10.38
N ALA A 162 12.70 -6.38 9.29
CA ALA A 162 14.01 -5.84 8.98
C ALA A 162 14.48 -4.79 10.01
N LYS A 163 13.56 -3.91 10.45
CA LYS A 163 13.84 -2.83 11.43
C LYS A 163 13.69 -3.26 12.90
N LEU A 164 13.14 -4.45 13.19
CA LEU A 164 13.06 -4.97 14.56
C LEU A 164 14.45 -5.27 15.14
N LYS A 165 14.64 -4.95 16.43
CA LYS A 165 15.83 -5.37 17.21
C LYS A 165 15.85 -6.89 17.42
N LYS A 166 17.05 -7.47 17.54
CA LYS A 166 17.22 -8.89 17.90
C LYS A 166 16.56 -9.19 19.26
N LYS A 167 15.78 -10.27 19.32
CA LYS A 167 15.11 -10.76 20.54
C LYS A 167 15.34 -12.26 20.69
N SER A 168 15.45 -12.75 21.93
CA SER A 168 15.55 -14.20 22.23
C SER A 168 14.41 -15.05 21.64
N ARG A 169 13.21 -14.48 21.45
CA ARG A 169 12.04 -15.19 20.88
C ARG A 169 12.03 -15.28 19.35
N ILE A 170 12.88 -14.52 18.64
CA ILE A 170 12.90 -14.46 17.17
C ILE A 170 14.27 -14.97 16.69
N PRO A 171 14.33 -16.04 15.88
CA PRO A 171 15.58 -16.49 15.28
C PRO A 171 16.27 -15.36 14.51
N SER A 172 17.56 -15.12 14.78
CA SER A 172 18.38 -14.06 14.15
C SER A 172 18.36 -14.10 12.62
N ARG A 173 18.25 -15.29 12.04
CA ARG A 173 18.10 -15.53 10.61
C ARG A 173 16.90 -14.82 9.99
N ILE A 174 15.77 -14.69 10.69
CA ILE A 174 14.54 -14.10 10.11
C ILE A 174 14.72 -12.61 9.81
N PRO A 175 15.11 -11.73 10.76
CA PRO A 175 15.43 -10.33 10.45
C PRO A 175 16.51 -10.17 9.37
N HIS A 176 17.57 -10.99 9.39
CA HIS A 176 18.63 -10.92 8.38
C HIS A 176 18.13 -11.26 6.97
N MET A 177 17.38 -12.35 6.82
CA MET A 177 16.74 -12.72 5.54
C MET A 177 15.74 -11.67 5.08
N CYS A 178 14.93 -11.10 5.99
CA CYS A 178 14.03 -9.99 5.67
C CYS A 178 14.80 -8.79 5.12
N ARG A 179 15.86 -8.32 5.81
CA ARG A 179 16.72 -7.20 5.34
C ARG A 179 17.21 -7.44 3.92
N ARG A 180 17.80 -8.62 3.66
CA ARG A 180 18.33 -8.97 2.34
C ARG A 180 17.24 -8.93 1.26
N LEU A 181 16.11 -9.59 1.48
CA LEU A 181 15.01 -9.66 0.52
C LEU A 181 14.32 -8.30 0.28
N THR A 182 14.20 -7.44 1.31
CA THR A 182 13.68 -6.07 1.13
C THR A 182 14.61 -5.21 0.29
N VAL A 183 15.92 -5.42 0.41
CA VAL A 183 16.93 -4.67 -0.34
C VAL A 183 17.01 -5.16 -1.79
N GLU A 184 17.00 -6.47 -2.02
CA GLU A 184 16.79 -7.07 -3.36
C GLU A 184 15.55 -6.46 -4.04
N PHE A 185 14.42 -6.33 -3.33
CA PHE A 185 13.20 -5.73 -3.88
C PHE A 185 13.34 -4.22 -4.17
N MET A 186 13.98 -3.45 -3.28
CA MET A 186 14.25 -2.03 -3.50
C MET A 186 15.14 -1.81 -4.74
N HIS A 187 16.17 -2.63 -4.94
CA HIS A 187 17.02 -2.58 -6.12
C HIS A 187 16.26 -2.85 -7.42
N PHE A 188 15.39 -3.86 -7.42
CA PHE A 188 14.51 -4.14 -8.56
C PHE A 188 13.65 -2.91 -8.92
N VAL A 189 13.07 -2.23 -7.94
CA VAL A 189 12.26 -1.01 -8.14
C VAL A 189 13.10 0.17 -8.64
N ILE A 190 14.38 0.26 -8.25
CA ILE A 190 15.33 1.27 -8.74
C ILE A 190 15.67 1.02 -10.22
N GLU A 191 16.11 -0.18 -10.60
CA GLU A 191 16.50 -0.49 -11.98
C GLU A 191 15.31 -0.40 -12.96
N THR A 192 14.14 -0.89 -12.57
CA THR A 192 12.91 -0.82 -13.39
C THR A 192 12.23 0.54 -13.34
N LYS A 193 12.67 1.44 -12.46
CA LYS A 193 12.06 2.77 -12.22
C LYS A 193 10.54 2.67 -12.03
N ALA A 194 10.13 1.71 -11.21
CA ALA A 194 8.73 1.33 -11.02
C ALA A 194 7.99 2.23 -10.02
N LEU A 195 8.67 3.12 -9.29
CA LEU A 195 8.06 4.00 -8.29
C LEU A 195 7.06 4.99 -8.93
N ARG A 196 5.94 5.26 -8.25
CA ARG A 196 4.85 6.15 -8.72
C ARG A 196 4.39 7.17 -7.70
N LYS A 197 4.20 6.77 -6.44
CA LYS A 197 3.74 7.66 -5.35
C LYS A 197 4.53 7.40 -4.08
N VAL A 198 4.76 8.46 -3.31
CA VAL A 198 5.42 8.38 -1.99
C VAL A 198 4.65 9.24 -0.99
N PHE A 199 4.39 8.74 0.21
CA PHE A 199 3.70 9.52 1.25
C PHE A 199 4.30 9.28 2.62
N VAL A 200 4.85 10.34 3.21
CA VAL A 200 5.43 10.30 4.56
C VAL A 200 4.32 10.48 5.59
N SER A 201 4.18 9.52 6.50
CA SER A 201 3.20 9.54 7.57
C SER A 201 3.87 9.32 8.93
N ILE A 202 3.13 9.58 10.02
CA ILE A 202 3.58 9.31 11.40
C ILE A 202 3.93 7.82 11.61
N LYS A 203 3.25 6.92 10.88
CA LYS A 203 3.47 5.46 10.96
C LYS A 203 4.74 4.98 10.24
N GLY A 204 5.22 5.71 9.26
CA GLY A 204 6.22 5.25 8.29
C GLY A 204 6.04 5.94 6.93
N VAL A 205 6.86 5.54 5.96
CA VAL A 205 6.76 6.00 4.57
C VAL A 205 5.96 4.96 3.77
N TYR A 206 4.93 5.42 3.08
CA TYR A 206 4.17 4.62 2.12
C TYR A 206 4.79 4.80 0.74
N TYR A 207 5.07 3.70 0.06
CA TYR A 207 5.52 3.69 -1.34
C TYR A 207 4.47 2.96 -2.19
N GLN A 208 4.25 3.45 -3.40
CA GLN A 208 3.52 2.74 -4.43
C GLN A 208 4.42 2.59 -5.66
N ALA A 209 4.62 1.36 -6.10
CA ALA A 209 5.28 1.04 -7.36
C ALA A 209 4.35 0.24 -8.27
N GLU A 210 4.57 0.33 -9.57
CA GLU A 210 3.82 -0.38 -10.60
C GLU A 210 4.67 -1.53 -11.15
N ILE A 211 4.24 -2.75 -10.90
CA ILE A 211 4.95 -3.98 -11.29
C ILE A 211 4.02 -4.76 -12.23
N MET A 212 4.44 -4.94 -13.48
CA MET A 212 3.69 -5.66 -14.52
C MET A 212 2.23 -5.14 -14.69
N GLY A 213 2.05 -3.82 -14.67
CA GLY A 213 0.73 -3.17 -14.79
C GLY A 213 -0.14 -3.27 -13.53
N GLN A 214 0.39 -3.75 -12.41
CA GLN A 214 -0.29 -3.78 -11.13
C GLN A 214 0.38 -2.83 -10.13
N THR A 215 -0.40 -1.96 -9.49
CA THR A 215 0.09 -1.10 -8.40
C THR A 215 0.22 -1.90 -7.11
N THR A 216 1.42 -1.94 -6.55
CA THR A 216 1.75 -2.54 -5.26
C THR A 216 2.14 -1.42 -4.29
N THR A 217 1.45 -1.35 -3.16
CA THR A 217 1.59 -0.32 -2.12
C THR A 217 2.06 -0.97 -0.83
N TRP A 218 3.16 -0.48 -0.24
CA TRP A 218 3.68 -0.99 1.03
C TRP A 218 4.09 0.15 1.97
N ILE A 219 4.21 -0.18 3.27
CA ILE A 219 4.72 0.74 4.29
C ILE A 219 6.09 0.28 4.78
N THR A 220 7.05 1.21 4.80
CA THR A 220 8.34 1.04 5.48
C THR A 220 8.30 1.86 6.78
N PRO A 221 8.49 1.23 7.96
CA PRO A 221 8.50 1.97 9.22
C PRO A 221 9.72 2.87 9.34
N HIS A 222 9.59 4.00 10.05
CA HIS A 222 10.70 4.89 10.36
C HIS A 222 11.78 4.17 11.18
N GLU A 223 13.03 4.62 11.10
CA GLU A 223 14.22 4.04 11.74
C GLU A 223 14.29 4.19 13.27
N ARG A 224 13.13 4.43 13.91
CA ARG A 224 13.00 4.53 15.37
C ARG A 224 12.93 3.13 15.97
N ALA A 225 13.49 2.97 17.16
CA ALA A 225 13.35 1.73 17.90
C ALA A 225 11.87 1.48 18.24
N ILE A 226 11.28 0.45 17.63
CA ILE A 226 9.91 0.02 17.94
C ILE A 226 9.89 -0.63 19.33
N GLU A 227 9.07 -0.08 20.23
CA GLU A 227 8.86 -0.63 21.57
C GLU A 227 8.11 -1.97 21.53
N GLU A 228 8.35 -2.80 22.55
CA GLU A 228 7.84 -4.16 22.59
C GLU A 228 6.46 -4.28 23.24
N ASN A 229 5.41 -4.39 22.42
CA ASN A 229 4.08 -4.72 22.94
C ASN A 229 3.99 -6.22 23.26
N SER A 230 3.79 -6.55 24.55
CA SER A 230 3.65 -7.92 25.06
C SER A 230 2.38 -8.64 24.57
N ASP A 231 1.37 -7.90 24.11
CA ASP A 231 0.07 -8.43 23.66
C ASP A 231 0.13 -9.19 22.33
N VAL A 232 1.22 -9.06 21.55
CA VAL A 232 1.35 -9.64 20.22
C VAL A 232 1.96 -11.05 20.27
N ASP A 233 1.23 -12.06 19.76
CA ASP A 233 1.71 -13.45 19.64
C ASP A 233 2.81 -13.57 18.56
N MET A 234 4.05 -13.29 18.97
CA MET A 234 5.24 -13.38 18.12
C MET A 234 5.42 -14.77 17.48
N SER A 235 4.89 -15.85 18.06
CA SER A 235 5.00 -17.19 17.46
C SER A 235 4.18 -17.32 16.17
N VAL A 236 3.05 -16.61 16.08
CA VAL A 236 2.25 -16.52 14.86
C VAL A 236 2.96 -15.61 13.85
N MET A 237 3.45 -14.45 14.29
CA MET A 237 4.16 -13.50 13.42
C MET A 237 5.43 -14.10 12.79
N VAL A 238 6.23 -14.84 13.56
CA VAL A 238 7.40 -15.58 13.06
C VAL A 238 7.01 -16.61 11.99
N THR A 239 5.83 -17.23 12.11
CA THR A 239 5.36 -18.21 11.13
C THR A 239 4.90 -17.55 9.82
N PHE A 240 4.30 -16.36 9.90
CA PHE A 240 4.01 -15.55 8.71
C PHE A 240 5.30 -15.02 8.06
N ALA A 241 6.27 -14.54 8.84
CA ALA A 241 7.54 -14.05 8.31
C ALA A 241 8.32 -15.15 7.57
N ASP A 242 8.36 -16.38 8.11
CA ASP A 242 8.97 -17.55 7.47
C ASP A 242 8.30 -17.89 6.11
N PHE A 243 6.97 -17.81 6.03
CA PHE A 243 6.21 -17.94 4.79
C PHE A 243 6.51 -16.79 3.80
N TYR A 244 6.51 -15.54 4.25
CA TYR A 244 6.76 -14.40 3.36
C TYR A 244 8.22 -14.27 2.91
N ILE A 245 9.21 -14.71 3.70
CA ILE A 245 10.61 -14.82 3.28
C ILE A 245 10.74 -15.76 2.07
N THR A 246 10.13 -16.94 2.16
CA THR A 246 10.18 -17.93 1.07
C THR A 246 9.37 -17.50 -0.16
N PHE A 247 8.26 -16.79 0.06
CA PHE A 247 7.46 -16.17 -0.99
C PHE A 247 8.20 -15.05 -1.73
N MET A 248 8.72 -14.05 -1.02
CA MET A 248 9.45 -12.93 -1.61
C MET A 248 10.72 -13.38 -2.31
N GLY A 249 11.41 -14.41 -1.83
CA GLY A 249 12.55 -15.01 -2.55
C GLY A 249 12.16 -15.56 -3.92
N PHE A 250 10.99 -16.20 -4.05
CA PHE A 250 10.46 -16.66 -5.35
C PHE A 250 10.03 -15.49 -6.25
N VAL A 251 9.35 -14.48 -5.68
CA VAL A 251 8.92 -13.29 -6.42
C VAL A 251 10.12 -12.50 -6.93
N ASN A 252 11.11 -12.20 -6.08
CA ASN A 252 12.35 -11.52 -6.47
C ASN A 252 13.08 -12.30 -7.58
N PHE A 253 13.27 -13.63 -7.43
CA PHE A 253 13.91 -14.44 -8.47
C PHE A 253 13.19 -14.32 -9.83
N ARG A 254 11.85 -14.33 -9.83
CA ARG A 254 11.07 -14.17 -11.07
C ARG A 254 11.20 -12.76 -11.65
N LEU A 255 11.05 -11.72 -10.83
CA LEU A 255 11.14 -10.32 -11.23
C LEU A 255 12.53 -9.97 -11.80
N TYR A 256 13.60 -10.41 -11.15
CA TYR A 256 14.98 -10.23 -11.64
C TYR A 256 15.18 -10.92 -13.00
N LYS A 257 14.72 -12.17 -13.14
CA LYS A 257 14.82 -12.91 -14.40
C LYS A 257 14.04 -12.25 -15.54
N ASP A 258 12.84 -11.75 -15.26
CA ASP A 258 12.02 -11.07 -16.26
C ASP A 258 12.58 -9.69 -16.63
N ALA A 259 13.39 -9.07 -15.77
CA ALA A 259 14.12 -7.82 -16.02
C ALA A 259 15.54 -8.00 -16.61
N GLY A 260 15.99 -9.23 -16.89
CA GLY A 260 17.35 -9.48 -17.41
C GLY A 260 18.49 -9.25 -16.40
N LEU A 261 18.19 -9.31 -15.10
CA LEU A 261 19.14 -9.09 -14.01
C LEU A 261 19.58 -10.42 -13.36
N PHE A 262 20.85 -10.52 -13.01
CA PHE A 262 21.39 -11.70 -12.32
C PHE A 262 20.82 -11.82 -10.88
N TYR A 263 20.42 -13.04 -10.49
CA TYR A 263 19.94 -13.35 -9.14
C TYR A 263 20.78 -14.47 -8.47
N PRO A 264 21.22 -14.32 -7.21
CA PRO A 264 21.09 -13.15 -6.34
C PRO A 264 21.91 -11.94 -6.84
N PRO A 265 21.48 -10.69 -6.60
CA PRO A 265 22.11 -9.49 -7.18
C PRO A 265 23.61 -9.40 -6.85
N LYS A 266 24.42 -9.19 -7.88
CA LYS A 266 25.85 -8.85 -7.74
C LYS A 266 26.00 -7.34 -7.86
N LEU A 267 26.50 -6.71 -6.80
CA LEU A 267 26.87 -5.30 -6.82
C LEU A 267 28.16 -5.14 -7.63
N GLY A 268 28.27 -4.06 -8.41
CA GLY A 268 29.33 -3.89 -9.41
C GLY A 268 30.74 -3.88 -8.83
N ARG A 269 30.92 -3.51 -7.55
CA ARG A 269 32.25 -3.45 -6.90
C ARG A 269 32.47 -4.42 -5.75
N VAL A 270 31.42 -5.04 -5.18
CA VAL A 270 31.57 -5.90 -3.99
C VAL A 270 30.71 -7.16 -4.08
N ASN A 271 31.34 -8.33 -3.94
CA ASN A 271 30.67 -9.62 -3.71
C ASN A 271 30.08 -9.70 -2.29
N MET A 272 29.10 -8.84 -1.99
CA MET A 272 28.58 -8.64 -0.62
C MET A 272 27.55 -9.69 -0.16
N LEU A 273 27.37 -10.79 -0.90
CA LEU A 273 26.37 -11.82 -0.61
C LEU A 273 26.94 -13.19 -0.21
N THR A 274 28.26 -13.33 -0.02
CA THR A 274 28.87 -14.55 0.53
C THR A 274 29.07 -14.44 2.04
N ALA A 275 28.02 -14.81 2.77
CA ALA A 275 27.97 -15.27 4.16
C ALA A 275 29.33 -15.30 4.91
N LYS A 276 29.65 -14.22 5.64
CA LYS A 276 30.50 -14.28 6.83
C LYS A 276 29.66 -13.93 8.06
N GLU A 277 29.52 -14.91 8.95
CA GLU A 277 28.75 -14.81 10.19
C GLU A 277 29.51 -13.97 11.25
N HIS A 278 29.57 -12.65 11.11
CA HIS A 278 30.18 -11.76 12.12
C HIS A 278 29.32 -10.56 12.52
N GLU A 279 29.68 -9.95 13.65
CA GLU A 279 28.73 -9.33 14.58
C GLU A 279 28.61 -7.81 14.48
N ALA A 280 27.72 -7.28 13.63
CA ALA A 280 27.19 -5.93 13.81
C ALA A 280 25.82 -5.71 13.16
N ASP A 281 24.79 -5.40 13.97
CA ASP A 281 23.49 -4.95 13.43
C ASP A 281 23.55 -3.55 12.78
N LYS A 282 24.61 -2.79 13.06
CA LYS A 282 24.84 -1.47 12.49
C LYS A 282 25.46 -1.57 11.10
N GLU A 283 26.59 -2.27 10.97
CA GLU A 283 27.30 -2.45 9.70
C GLU A 283 26.37 -3.00 8.61
N ALA A 284 25.64 -4.07 8.91
CA ALA A 284 24.66 -4.66 7.99
C ALA A 284 23.48 -3.75 7.59
N SER A 285 23.32 -2.57 8.20
CA SER A 285 22.37 -1.53 7.76
C SER A 285 23.05 -0.48 6.87
N GLN A 286 24.32 -0.17 7.16
CA GLN A 286 25.16 0.76 6.39
C GLN A 286 25.52 0.16 5.03
N GLU A 287 25.77 -1.15 4.98
CA GLU A 287 25.93 -1.94 3.74
C GLU A 287 24.71 -1.82 2.80
N LEU A 288 23.49 -1.66 3.34
CA LEU A 288 22.28 -1.52 2.52
C LEU A 288 22.27 -0.20 1.77
N ILE A 289 22.61 0.89 2.45
CA ILE A 289 22.65 2.24 1.86
C ILE A 289 23.75 2.31 0.78
N PHE A 290 24.90 1.68 1.02
CA PHE A 290 25.92 1.47 0.01
C PHE A 290 25.38 0.70 -1.20
N SER A 291 24.73 -0.46 -1.00
CA SER A 291 24.20 -1.27 -2.10
C SER A 291 23.23 -0.48 -3.00
N LEU A 292 22.28 0.24 -2.40
CA LEU A 292 21.31 1.08 -3.12
C LEU A 292 21.96 2.24 -3.91
N SER A 293 23.22 2.58 -3.61
CA SER A 293 23.98 3.62 -4.31
C SER A 293 24.80 3.11 -5.51
N GLU A 294 25.02 1.80 -5.65
CA GLU A 294 25.68 1.18 -6.82
C GLU A 294 24.68 0.77 -7.91
N GLU A 295 25.12 0.69 -9.16
CA GLU A 295 24.33 0.15 -10.28
C GLU A 295 24.50 -1.37 -10.35
N LEU A 296 23.45 -2.09 -10.75
CA LEU A 296 23.49 -3.54 -10.83
C LEU A 296 24.15 -4.04 -12.12
N GLY A 297 24.94 -5.10 -12.00
CA GLY A 297 25.47 -5.81 -13.16
C GLY A 297 24.34 -6.47 -13.96
N ARG A 298 24.18 -6.04 -15.22
CA ARG A 298 23.22 -6.60 -16.19
C ARG A 298 23.83 -7.80 -16.93
N ASP A 299 23.01 -8.81 -17.24
CA ASP A 299 23.46 -9.95 -18.04
C ASP A 299 23.62 -9.53 -19.51
N SER A 300 24.87 -9.50 -19.99
CA SER A 300 25.23 -9.06 -21.34
C SER A 300 24.61 -9.90 -22.47
N SER A 301 24.04 -11.06 -22.16
CA SER A 301 23.29 -11.93 -23.08
C SER A 301 21.88 -11.42 -23.38
N THR A 302 21.30 -10.54 -22.57
CA THR A 302 19.95 -9.98 -22.78
C THR A 302 19.95 -8.51 -23.21
N ALA A 303 21.06 -7.79 -23.03
CA ALA A 303 21.22 -6.39 -23.44
C ALA A 303 21.05 -6.14 -24.96
N ALA A 304 21.15 -7.19 -25.80
CA ALA A 304 20.87 -7.12 -27.23
C ALA A 304 19.36 -7.18 -27.58
N ALA A 305 18.49 -7.44 -26.60
CA ALA A 305 17.04 -7.55 -26.78
C ALA A 305 16.30 -6.40 -26.08
N GLN A 306 16.23 -5.26 -26.78
CA GLN A 306 15.08 -4.35 -26.74
C GLN A 306 14.72 -3.68 -25.40
N GLU A 307 15.20 -2.45 -25.20
CA GLU A 307 14.29 -1.35 -25.57
C GLU A 307 14.59 -1.04 -27.04
N PRO A 308 13.66 -1.19 -28.01
CA PRO A 308 13.74 -0.28 -29.14
C PRO A 308 13.66 1.14 -28.57
N ALA A 309 14.35 2.10 -29.17
CA ALA A 309 13.85 3.46 -29.11
C ALA A 309 12.45 3.39 -29.74
N MET A 310 11.42 3.27 -28.91
CA MET A 310 10.04 3.15 -29.37
C MET A 310 9.77 4.46 -30.09
N ASP A 311 9.62 4.36 -31.40
CA ASP A 311 9.56 5.51 -32.29
C ASP A 311 8.51 6.48 -31.76
N GLU A 312 8.83 7.78 -31.73
CA GLU A 312 7.98 8.77 -31.10
C GLU A 312 6.83 9.09 -32.08
N PHE A 313 5.92 8.13 -32.22
CA PHE A 313 4.80 8.16 -33.16
C PHE A 313 4.03 9.49 -32.98
N PRO A 314 3.80 10.25 -34.07
CA PRO A 314 3.02 11.48 -34.00
C PRO A 314 1.68 11.24 -33.33
N GLU A 315 1.38 12.06 -32.32
CA GLU A 315 0.33 11.79 -31.31
C GLU A 315 -1.11 11.82 -31.86
N GLU A 316 -1.29 11.96 -33.17
CA GLU A 316 -2.56 12.27 -33.84
C GLU A 316 -3.15 11.06 -34.61
N GLU A 317 -2.39 10.00 -34.90
CA GLU A 317 -2.87 8.88 -35.75
C GLU A 317 -3.32 7.63 -34.99
N SER A 318 -2.95 7.45 -33.71
CA SER A 318 -3.45 6.32 -32.92
C SER A 318 -4.77 6.66 -32.24
N GLY A 319 -5.85 5.98 -32.62
CA GLY A 319 -7.17 6.04 -31.96
C GLY A 319 -7.21 5.39 -30.57
N MET A 320 -6.21 5.69 -29.74
CA MET A 320 -6.01 5.18 -28.39
C MET A 320 -6.53 6.20 -27.37
N ASP A 321 -7.14 5.73 -26.28
CA ASP A 321 -7.80 6.62 -25.31
C ASP A 321 -6.82 7.67 -24.77
N THR A 322 -7.23 8.95 -24.79
CA THR A 322 -6.40 10.09 -24.39
C THR A 322 -5.85 9.97 -22.96
N ASP A 323 -6.60 9.28 -22.09
CA ASP A 323 -6.20 8.99 -20.71
C ASP A 323 -4.97 8.08 -20.63
N VAL A 324 -4.87 7.07 -21.50
CA VAL A 324 -3.74 6.12 -21.54
C VAL A 324 -2.46 6.82 -21.99
N ILE A 325 -2.57 7.71 -22.99
CA ILE A 325 -1.46 8.55 -23.47
C ILE A 325 -1.01 9.50 -22.35
N ALA A 326 -1.95 10.13 -21.64
CA ALA A 326 -1.65 11.03 -20.53
C ALA A 326 -0.96 10.30 -19.37
N ASP A 327 -1.37 9.07 -19.03
CA ASP A 327 -0.72 8.27 -17.99
C ASP A 327 0.66 7.76 -18.42
N TYR A 328 0.84 7.34 -19.68
CA TYR A 328 2.17 6.99 -20.20
C TYR A 328 3.16 8.17 -20.11
N LYS A 329 2.72 9.37 -20.48
CA LYS A 329 3.52 10.61 -20.34
C LYS A 329 3.90 10.90 -18.89
N ARG A 330 2.98 10.72 -17.93
CA ARG A 330 3.25 10.88 -16.48
C ARG A 330 4.25 9.85 -15.96
N VAL A 331 4.15 8.60 -16.38
CA VAL A 331 5.13 7.56 -16.00
C VAL A 331 6.52 7.91 -16.53
N ARG A 332 6.62 8.30 -17.81
CA ARG A 332 7.90 8.69 -18.45
C ARG A 332 8.52 9.93 -17.79
N SER A 333 7.72 10.89 -17.32
CA SER A 333 8.24 12.07 -16.60
C SER A 333 8.80 11.71 -15.22
N VAL A 334 8.12 10.85 -14.44
CA VAL A 334 8.60 10.37 -13.13
C VAL A 334 9.91 9.57 -13.27
N GLN A 335 10.03 8.70 -14.27
CA GLN A 335 11.23 7.87 -14.52
C GLN A 335 12.49 8.67 -14.90
N LYS A 336 12.33 9.90 -15.40
CA LYS A 336 13.43 10.80 -15.80
C LYS A 336 13.51 12.06 -14.93
N LEU A 337 12.72 12.16 -13.86
CA LEU A 337 12.52 13.38 -13.08
C LEU A 337 13.82 13.99 -12.53
N PHE A 338 14.75 13.14 -12.09
CA PHE A 338 16.04 13.56 -11.53
C PHE A 338 17.23 13.19 -12.43
N ALA A 339 17.01 12.85 -13.70
CA ALA A 339 18.07 12.47 -14.63
C ALA A 339 19.11 13.59 -14.77
N GLY A 340 20.37 13.29 -14.43
CA GLY A 340 21.48 14.25 -14.46
C GLY A 340 21.62 15.14 -13.22
N LEU A 341 20.67 15.12 -12.28
CA LEU A 341 20.79 15.86 -11.01
C LEU A 341 21.63 15.08 -9.99
N LYS A 342 22.54 15.80 -9.33
CA LYS A 342 23.34 15.33 -8.21
C LYS A 342 22.81 15.88 -6.88
N PHE A 343 22.51 14.98 -5.95
CA PHE A 343 21.98 15.24 -4.62
C PHE A 343 22.97 14.88 -3.51
N PHE A 344 23.24 15.82 -2.62
CA PHE A 344 24.00 15.57 -1.40
C PHE A 344 23.09 15.49 -0.17
N LEU A 345 23.14 14.39 0.58
CA LEU A 345 22.33 14.17 1.78
C LEU A 345 23.13 14.50 3.05
N SER A 346 22.61 15.43 3.86
CA SER A 346 23.20 15.71 5.18
C SER A 346 22.87 14.62 6.22
N ARG A 347 23.65 14.58 7.31
CA ARG A 347 23.60 13.52 8.33
C ARG A 347 22.25 13.33 9.05
N GLU A 348 21.41 14.35 9.11
CA GLU A 348 20.12 14.31 9.82
C GLU A 348 18.93 13.79 9.01
N VAL A 349 19.00 13.76 7.67
CA VAL A 349 17.86 13.37 6.84
C VAL A 349 17.71 11.84 6.75
N PRO A 350 16.50 11.29 6.49
CA PRO A 350 16.30 9.84 6.40
C PRO A 350 16.93 9.28 5.10
N ARG A 351 18.21 8.88 5.20
CA ARG A 351 19.07 8.54 4.05
C ARG A 351 18.57 7.33 3.25
N GLU A 352 18.15 6.24 3.89
CA GLU A 352 17.62 5.05 3.17
C GLU A 352 16.41 5.41 2.27
N SER A 353 15.47 6.20 2.81
CA SER A 353 14.27 6.66 2.09
C SER A 353 14.62 7.59 0.92
N LEU A 354 15.46 8.60 1.16
CA LEU A 354 15.84 9.56 0.12
C LEU A 354 16.70 8.92 -0.97
N THR A 355 17.69 8.10 -0.62
CA THR A 355 18.50 7.34 -1.59
C THR A 355 17.63 6.47 -2.49
N PHE A 356 16.68 5.72 -1.91
CA PHE A 356 15.74 4.89 -2.67
C PHE A 356 14.91 5.72 -3.67
N VAL A 357 14.28 6.82 -3.21
CA VAL A 357 13.41 7.65 -4.06
C VAL A 357 14.20 8.39 -5.15
N ILE A 358 15.36 8.95 -4.81
CA ILE A 358 16.22 9.68 -5.76
C ILE A 358 16.74 8.75 -6.85
N ARG A 359 17.26 7.56 -6.47
CA ARG A 359 17.77 6.58 -7.43
C ARG A 359 16.68 6.00 -8.31
N ALA A 360 15.49 5.71 -7.77
CA ALA A 360 14.35 5.23 -8.57
C ALA A 360 13.85 6.24 -9.62
N CYS A 361 14.06 7.54 -9.38
CA CYS A 361 13.75 8.61 -10.34
C CYS A 361 14.96 9.04 -11.21
N GLY A 362 16.06 8.27 -11.19
CA GLY A 362 17.23 8.46 -12.05
C GLY A 362 18.25 9.50 -11.58
N GLY A 363 18.17 9.97 -10.33
CA GLY A 363 19.14 10.91 -9.75
C GLY A 363 20.36 10.22 -9.13
N LEU A 364 21.49 10.93 -9.12
CA LEU A 364 22.70 10.51 -8.41
C LEU A 364 22.70 11.06 -6.99
N VAL A 365 23.08 10.23 -6.02
CA VAL A 365 23.04 10.58 -4.60
C VAL A 365 24.39 10.27 -3.92
N SER A 366 24.81 11.17 -3.01
CA SER A 366 25.96 10.98 -2.12
C SER A 366 25.67 11.55 -0.74
N TRP A 367 26.54 11.26 0.20
CA TRP A 367 26.55 11.74 1.58
C TRP A 367 28.01 11.90 2.03
N ASP A 368 28.20 12.45 3.23
CA ASP A 368 29.54 12.61 3.80
C ASP A 368 30.17 11.25 4.17
N SER A 369 31.42 11.03 3.73
CA SER A 369 32.15 9.77 3.90
C SER A 369 32.49 9.45 5.35
N SER A 370 32.43 10.45 6.25
CA SER A 370 32.60 10.24 7.69
C SER A 370 31.45 9.49 8.35
N VAL A 371 30.26 9.52 7.74
CA VAL A 371 29.03 8.96 8.34
C VAL A 371 28.92 7.47 8.01
N GLU A 372 28.98 7.12 6.74
CA GLU A 372 28.79 5.75 6.22
C GLU A 372 29.56 5.51 4.91
N TYR A 373 30.01 4.27 4.72
CA TYR A 373 30.61 3.81 3.46
C TYR A 373 29.63 3.96 2.28
N GLY A 374 30.15 4.28 1.09
CA GLY A 374 29.36 4.36 -0.15
C GLY A 374 29.13 5.75 -0.73
N SER A 375 29.70 6.80 -0.13
CA SER A 375 29.71 8.14 -0.73
C SER A 375 30.33 8.12 -2.13
N SER A 376 29.59 8.53 -3.16
CA SER A 376 30.07 8.57 -4.55
C SER A 376 30.91 9.82 -4.86
N TYR A 377 30.64 10.92 -4.16
CA TYR A 377 31.38 12.19 -4.26
C TYR A 377 31.35 12.97 -2.92
N PRO A 378 32.40 13.72 -2.57
CA PRO A 378 32.50 14.46 -1.30
C PRO A 378 31.63 15.73 -1.28
N GLU A 379 31.42 16.32 -0.10
CA GLU A 379 30.70 17.59 0.05
C GLU A 379 31.38 18.76 -0.70
N SER A 380 32.65 18.67 -1.06
CA SER A 380 33.37 19.70 -1.83
C SER A 380 33.14 19.67 -3.34
N ASP A 381 32.40 18.70 -3.90
CA ASP A 381 32.20 18.58 -5.36
C ASP A 381 31.31 19.71 -5.92
N GLU A 382 31.86 20.54 -6.81
CA GLU A 382 31.14 21.66 -7.43
C GLU A 382 29.99 21.23 -8.34
N THR A 383 29.94 19.97 -8.76
CA THR A 383 28.88 19.44 -9.63
C THR A 383 27.59 19.07 -8.88
N ILE A 384 27.57 19.19 -7.54
CA ILE A 384 26.36 18.99 -6.72
C ILE A 384 25.33 20.09 -7.04
N THR A 385 24.12 19.69 -7.40
CA THR A 385 23.03 20.63 -7.76
C THR A 385 22.15 21.00 -6.57
N HIS A 386 21.83 20.01 -5.74
CA HIS A 386 20.89 20.13 -4.63
C HIS A 386 21.49 19.48 -3.37
N GLN A 387 21.36 20.16 -2.24
CA GLN A 387 21.82 19.64 -0.95
C GLN A 387 20.64 19.59 0.02
N ILE A 388 20.32 18.38 0.50
CA ILE A 388 19.12 18.12 1.29
C ILE A 388 19.44 18.20 2.78
N VAL A 389 18.86 19.18 3.44
CA VAL A 389 19.17 19.58 4.84
C VAL A 389 17.87 19.86 5.59
N ASP A 390 17.86 19.51 6.88
CA ASP A 390 16.70 19.75 7.79
C ASP A 390 17.07 20.67 8.97
N ARG A 391 18.37 20.96 9.17
CA ARG A 391 18.84 21.89 10.21
C ARG A 391 18.74 23.36 9.74
N PRO A 392 18.28 24.28 10.61
CA PRO A 392 18.18 25.70 10.25
C PRO A 392 19.55 26.39 10.11
N ASN A 393 20.57 25.90 10.84
CA ASN A 393 21.91 26.49 10.84
C ASN A 393 22.90 25.55 10.13
N GLN A 394 23.37 25.97 8.95
CA GLN A 394 24.49 25.36 8.26
C GLN A 394 25.79 26.07 8.61
N LEU A 395 26.89 25.33 8.68
CA LEU A 395 28.22 25.88 8.94
C LEU A 395 28.90 26.40 7.66
N THR A 396 28.55 25.83 6.51
CA THR A 396 29.14 26.13 5.20
C THR A 396 28.06 26.13 4.12
N SER A 397 27.88 27.27 3.47
CA SER A 397 26.95 27.45 2.34
C SER A 397 27.71 27.66 1.04
N PHE A 398 27.49 26.81 0.04
CA PHE A 398 28.06 26.92 -1.31
C PHE A 398 27.09 27.67 -2.24
N ILE A 399 27.60 28.61 -3.04
CA ILE A 399 26.78 29.52 -3.88
C ILE A 399 26.12 28.77 -5.05
N ASN A 400 26.76 27.72 -5.57
CA ASN A 400 26.32 26.91 -6.71
C ASN A 400 25.21 25.89 -6.39
N ARG A 401 24.68 25.84 -5.15
CA ARG A 401 23.79 24.77 -4.69
C ARG A 401 22.45 25.27 -4.19
N SER A 402 21.40 24.50 -4.49
CA SER A 402 20.08 24.70 -3.89
C SER A 402 19.94 23.92 -2.59
N TYR A 403 19.78 24.62 -1.47
CA TYR A 403 19.57 24.04 -0.15
C TYR A 403 18.08 23.83 0.14
N VAL A 404 17.64 22.57 0.11
CA VAL A 404 16.21 22.21 0.16
C VAL A 404 15.91 21.24 1.30
N GLN A 405 14.73 21.39 1.88
CA GLN A 405 14.20 20.46 2.88
C GLN A 405 13.76 19.13 2.22
N PRO A 406 13.87 17.98 2.93
CA PRO A 406 13.61 16.65 2.35
C PRO A 406 12.19 16.45 1.80
N GLN A 407 11.22 17.26 2.23
CA GLN A 407 9.86 17.23 1.69
C GLN A 407 9.80 17.50 0.18
N TRP A 408 10.70 18.35 -0.35
CA TRP A 408 10.74 18.71 -1.77
C TRP A 408 10.84 17.47 -2.67
N VAL A 409 11.67 16.49 -2.31
CA VAL A 409 11.84 15.25 -3.09
C VAL A 409 10.53 14.47 -3.18
N TYR A 410 9.83 14.27 -2.07
CA TYR A 410 8.58 13.52 -2.04
C TYR A 410 7.45 14.23 -2.79
N ASP A 411 7.36 15.56 -2.65
CA ASP A 411 6.33 16.36 -3.34
C ASP A 411 6.61 16.43 -4.86
N CYS A 412 7.87 16.53 -5.30
CA CYS A 412 8.25 16.45 -6.71
C CYS A 412 7.86 15.11 -7.36
N VAL A 413 8.11 13.99 -6.69
CA VAL A 413 7.73 12.66 -7.21
C VAL A 413 6.21 12.51 -7.31
N ASN A 414 5.46 12.97 -6.31
CA ASN A 414 3.99 12.96 -6.36
C ASN A 414 3.40 13.93 -7.41
N ALA A 415 4.09 15.04 -7.68
CA ALA A 415 3.71 15.99 -8.71
C ALA A 415 4.02 15.49 -10.13
N GLY A 416 5.03 14.61 -10.29
CA GLY A 416 5.58 14.21 -11.59
C GLY A 416 6.33 15.36 -12.30
N LEU A 417 6.74 16.38 -11.54
CA LEU A 417 7.29 17.65 -11.98
C LEU A 417 8.29 18.16 -10.93
N LEU A 418 9.38 18.82 -11.38
CA LEU A 418 10.29 19.55 -10.49
C LEU A 418 9.60 20.81 -9.95
N LEU A 419 9.30 20.82 -8.65
CA LEU A 419 8.63 21.94 -7.99
C LEU A 419 9.62 23.10 -7.71
N PRO A 420 9.15 24.36 -7.65
CA PRO A 420 9.99 25.50 -7.31
C PRO A 420 10.67 25.36 -5.94
N VAL A 421 12.01 25.34 -5.93
CA VAL A 421 12.84 25.12 -4.73
C VAL A 421 12.62 26.18 -3.64
N GLN A 422 12.21 27.39 -4.02
CA GLN A 422 12.04 28.53 -3.10
C GLN A 422 11.00 28.28 -2.00
N SER A 423 10.00 27.42 -2.25
CA SER A 423 8.99 27.05 -1.25
C SER A 423 9.50 26.04 -0.21
N TYR A 424 10.71 25.51 -0.38
CA TYR A 424 11.30 24.42 0.41
C TYR A 424 12.70 24.76 0.94
N PHE A 425 13.12 26.04 0.86
CA PHE A 425 14.36 26.51 1.46
C PHE A 425 14.32 26.42 2.99
N LEU A 426 15.52 26.42 3.61
CA LEU A 426 15.67 26.38 5.06
C LEU A 426 15.03 27.61 5.72
N GLY A 427 14.23 27.38 6.77
CA GLY A 427 13.53 28.44 7.51
C GLY A 427 12.23 28.95 6.87
N VAL A 428 11.86 28.50 5.66
CA VAL A 428 10.56 28.80 5.04
C VAL A 428 9.47 27.88 5.60
N GLU A 429 8.26 28.40 5.82
CA GLU A 429 7.10 27.58 6.15
C GLU A 429 6.76 26.64 5.00
N LEU A 430 6.92 25.34 5.24
CA LEU A 430 6.70 24.31 4.22
C LEU A 430 5.22 24.24 3.78
N PRO A 431 4.96 24.00 2.48
CA PRO A 431 3.65 23.56 2.01
C PRO A 431 3.19 22.31 2.77
N PRO A 432 1.88 22.11 3.00
CA PRO A 432 1.39 20.89 3.63
C PRO A 432 1.64 19.67 2.72
N HIS A 433 2.31 18.64 3.22
CA HIS A 433 2.51 17.37 2.51
C HIS A 433 1.16 16.66 2.30
N LEU A 434 0.70 16.60 1.04
CA LEU A 434 -0.62 16.09 0.67
C LEU A 434 -0.56 14.61 0.30
N SER A 435 -1.55 13.83 0.74
CA SER A 435 -1.60 12.40 0.39
C SER A 435 -1.99 12.20 -1.08
N PRO A 436 -1.18 11.47 -1.89
CA PRO A 436 -1.43 11.21 -3.30
C PRO A 436 -2.42 10.04 -3.54
N PHE A 437 -2.96 9.47 -2.45
CA PHE A 437 -3.98 8.41 -2.46
C PHE A 437 -5.42 8.94 -2.34
N ALA A 438 -5.61 10.23 -2.08
CA ALA A 438 -6.92 10.85 -2.01
C ALA A 438 -7.47 11.18 -3.41
N GLU A 439 -8.34 10.30 -3.93
CA GLU A 439 -9.23 10.58 -5.06
C GLU A 439 -10.11 11.80 -4.77
N GLU A 440 -10.14 12.75 -5.70
CA GLU A 440 -11.02 13.92 -5.61
C GLU A 440 -12.35 13.65 -6.31
N LYS A 441 -13.44 14.07 -5.68
CA LYS A 441 -14.80 13.94 -6.22
C LYS A 441 -15.42 15.33 -6.27
N GLU A 442 -16.21 15.59 -7.30
CA GLU A 442 -16.88 16.87 -7.50
C GLU A 442 -17.59 17.34 -6.22
N GLY A 443 -17.26 18.54 -5.76
CA GLY A 443 -17.83 19.16 -4.57
C GLY A 443 -17.17 18.79 -3.23
N ASP A 444 -16.12 17.95 -3.19
CA ASP A 444 -15.25 17.80 -2.01
C ASP A 444 -14.27 19.00 -1.88
N TYR A 445 -13.92 19.38 -0.64
CA TYR A 445 -13.04 20.54 -0.41
C TYR A 445 -11.58 20.21 -0.77
N ILE A 446 -11.05 20.90 -1.78
CA ILE A 446 -9.68 20.76 -2.26
C ILE A 446 -8.83 21.93 -1.76
N PRO A 447 -7.72 21.69 -1.04
CA PRO A 447 -6.84 22.76 -0.56
C PRO A 447 -6.25 23.58 -1.72
N ARG A 448 -6.14 24.92 -1.58
CA ARG A 448 -5.54 25.77 -2.63
C ARG A 448 -4.12 25.37 -3.07
N VAL A 449 -3.35 24.73 -2.18
CA VAL A 449 -2.02 24.18 -2.54
C VAL A 449 -2.17 23.02 -3.54
N LYS A 450 -3.17 22.15 -3.36
CA LYS A 450 -3.50 21.10 -4.32
C LYS A 450 -4.07 21.67 -5.61
N VAL A 451 -4.89 22.73 -5.54
CA VAL A 451 -5.33 23.50 -6.73
C VAL A 451 -4.12 24.02 -7.53
N LYS A 452 -3.14 24.65 -6.87
CA LYS A 452 -1.89 25.10 -7.52
C LYS A 452 -1.11 23.94 -8.14
N LEU A 453 -0.99 22.81 -7.45
CA LEU A 453 -0.33 21.61 -8.00
C LEU A 453 -1.08 21.03 -9.22
N LEU A 454 -2.41 21.00 -9.18
CA LEU A 454 -3.25 20.55 -10.31
C LEU A 454 -3.14 21.51 -11.51
N GLN A 455 -3.08 22.82 -11.26
CA GLN A 455 -2.80 23.84 -12.28
C GLN A 455 -1.41 23.66 -12.90
N LEU A 456 -0.38 23.40 -12.09
CA LEU A 456 0.97 23.08 -12.58
C LEU A 456 1.03 21.74 -13.35
N GLN A 457 0.13 20.80 -13.05
CA GLN A 457 -0.07 19.56 -13.81
C GLN A 457 -0.93 19.74 -15.08
N GLY A 458 -1.40 20.96 -15.39
CA GLY A 458 -2.26 21.22 -16.55
C GLY A 458 -3.66 20.62 -16.47
N LYS A 459 -4.17 20.33 -15.27
CA LYS A 459 -5.53 19.80 -15.07
C LYS A 459 -6.54 20.94 -14.87
N ASP A 460 -7.68 20.85 -15.54
CA ASP A 460 -8.76 21.83 -15.42
C ASP A 460 -9.42 21.80 -14.04
N VAL A 461 -9.04 22.75 -13.18
CA VAL A 461 -9.59 22.88 -11.81
C VAL A 461 -10.91 23.68 -11.77
N GLY A 462 -11.41 24.14 -12.93
CA GLY A 462 -12.61 24.97 -13.03
C GLY A 462 -13.88 24.33 -12.48
N GLY A 463 -14.07 23.02 -12.67
CA GLY A 463 -15.20 22.27 -12.10
C GLY A 463 -15.03 21.87 -10.62
N LEU A 464 -13.83 22.02 -10.07
CA LEU A 464 -13.47 21.59 -8.72
C LEU A 464 -13.50 22.76 -7.70
N LEU A 465 -13.38 23.99 -8.18
CA LEU A 465 -13.61 25.20 -7.39
C LEU A 465 -15.11 25.51 -7.33
N ILE A 466 -15.69 25.36 -6.14
CA ILE A 466 -17.00 25.98 -5.87
C ILE A 466 -16.78 27.49 -5.88
N GLU A 467 -17.22 28.17 -6.94
CA GLU A 467 -17.26 29.65 -6.96
C GLU A 467 -17.95 30.17 -5.70
N ASP A 468 -17.39 31.24 -5.12
CA ASP A 468 -17.97 31.92 -3.96
C ASP A 468 -19.34 32.51 -4.34
N MET A 469 -20.39 31.69 -4.24
CA MET A 469 -21.78 32.13 -4.36
C MET A 469 -21.99 33.29 -3.38
N PRO A 470 -22.22 34.52 -3.86
CA PRO A 470 -22.33 35.68 -2.99
C PRO A 470 -23.45 35.47 -1.98
N LYS A 471 -23.27 36.00 -0.77
CA LYS A 471 -24.23 35.88 0.34
C LYS A 471 -25.53 36.66 0.04
N SER A 472 -26.39 36.15 -0.84
CA SER A 472 -27.74 36.66 -1.03
C SER A 472 -28.70 36.01 -0.03
N VAL A 473 -28.87 36.70 1.10
CA VAL A 473 -30.10 36.76 1.92
C VAL A 473 -30.79 35.42 2.26
N ASP A 474 -30.18 34.63 3.14
CA ASP A 474 -30.90 33.64 3.97
C ASP A 474 -31.08 34.22 5.39
N SER A 475 -32.01 35.17 5.54
CA SER A 475 -32.39 35.78 6.83
C SER A 475 -33.84 35.47 7.21
N THR A 476 -34.27 34.23 6.93
CA THR A 476 -35.47 33.56 7.44
C THR A 476 -35.18 32.06 7.45
N GLY A 477 -35.19 31.32 8.56
CA GLY A 477 -35.94 31.54 9.78
C GLY A 477 -37.06 30.50 9.96
N VAL A 478 -36.80 29.21 9.68
CA VAL A 478 -37.72 28.12 10.05
C VAL A 478 -36.94 26.92 10.58
N ALA A 479 -37.02 26.70 11.89
CA ALA A 479 -36.66 25.43 12.50
C ALA A 479 -37.80 24.42 12.25
N LEU A 480 -37.51 23.31 11.57
CA LEU A 480 -38.45 22.20 11.42
C LEU A 480 -38.19 21.13 12.50
N GLN A 481 -38.61 21.42 13.73
CA GLN A 481 -38.96 20.38 14.68
C GLN A 481 -40.28 19.72 14.24
N GLY A 482 -40.39 18.40 14.39
CA GLY A 482 -41.56 17.66 13.93
C GLY A 482 -42.65 17.54 15.00
N SER A 483 -43.81 18.15 14.75
CA SER A 483 -45.14 17.78 15.27
C SER A 483 -46.16 18.39 14.30
N SER A 484 -46.97 17.60 13.57
CA SER A 484 -48.23 16.96 13.98
C SER A 484 -49.41 17.94 14.12
N SER A 485 -50.56 17.49 13.59
CA SER A 485 -51.93 18.03 13.72
C SER A 485 -52.28 19.41 13.12
N ASN A 486 -53.14 19.34 12.09
CA ASN A 486 -54.44 20.03 11.94
C ASN A 486 -54.55 21.56 12.14
N ILE A 487 -55.12 22.25 11.14
CA ILE A 487 -56.40 22.98 11.22
C ILE A 487 -56.80 23.46 9.79
N ILE A 488 -58.09 23.73 9.60
CA ILE A 488 -58.80 24.06 8.35
C ILE A 488 -59.18 25.56 8.39
N ASP A 489 -59.23 26.28 7.25
CA ASP A 489 -60.36 27.18 6.89
C ASP A 489 -60.23 27.96 5.56
N GLU A 490 -61.33 28.61 5.17
CA GLU A 490 -61.89 28.84 3.82
C GLU A 490 -61.23 29.85 2.83
N PRO A 491 -61.65 29.82 1.54
CA PRO A 491 -61.36 30.83 0.51
C PRO A 491 -62.60 31.62 0.01
N LYS A 492 -62.37 32.85 -0.51
CA LYS A 492 -62.91 33.42 -1.80
C LYS A 492 -63.01 34.96 -1.80
N ALA A 493 -62.50 35.60 -2.85
CA ALA A 493 -62.92 36.94 -3.29
C ALA A 493 -63.17 36.94 -4.81
N LYS A 494 -64.37 37.35 -5.25
CA LYS A 494 -64.76 37.42 -6.68
C LYS A 494 -64.57 38.85 -7.22
N ARG A 495 -63.94 39.01 -8.40
CA ARG A 495 -64.19 40.17 -9.29
C ARG A 495 -64.64 39.65 -10.65
N ARG A 496 -65.81 40.08 -11.12
CA ARG A 496 -66.39 39.69 -12.43
C ARG A 496 -66.25 40.83 -13.44
N ARG A 497 -65.75 40.47 -14.64
CA ARG A 497 -66.13 40.95 -15.98
C ARG A 497 -66.07 42.47 -16.30
N LYS A 498 -65.40 42.78 -17.41
CA LYS A 498 -66.02 43.37 -18.63
C LYS A 498 -65.30 42.78 -19.86
N ARG A 499 -66.02 42.62 -20.99
CA ARG A 499 -65.47 42.22 -22.31
C ARG A 499 -65.66 43.38 -23.29
N ALA A 500 -64.67 43.62 -24.12
CA ALA A 500 -64.66 44.52 -25.29
C ALA A 500 -63.64 43.93 -26.31
N PRO A 501 -63.69 44.25 -27.62
CA PRO A 501 -63.78 43.21 -28.64
C PRO A 501 -62.45 42.81 -29.31
N ALA A 502 -62.51 41.77 -30.13
CA ALA A 502 -61.40 41.27 -30.91
C ALA A 502 -61.10 42.13 -32.16
N LEU A 503 -59.82 42.35 -32.46
CA LEU A 503 -59.28 42.48 -33.82
C LEU A 503 -57.73 42.43 -33.80
N ALA A 504 -57.16 41.84 -34.86
CA ALA A 504 -55.73 41.75 -35.22
C ALA A 504 -54.77 41.08 -34.20
N ALA A 505 -54.28 39.90 -34.56
CA ALA A 505 -53.11 39.27 -33.93
C ALA A 505 -51.84 39.55 -34.77
N THR A 506 -50.80 40.07 -34.14
CA THR A 506 -49.43 40.06 -34.67
C THR A 506 -48.60 38.98 -33.94
N PRO A 507 -47.73 38.23 -34.64
CA PRO A 507 -46.88 37.23 -33.99
C PRO A 507 -45.81 37.93 -33.13
N GLY A 508 -45.86 37.72 -31.81
CA GLY A 508 -44.88 38.24 -30.87
C GLY A 508 -43.59 37.40 -30.84
N ALA A 509 -42.44 38.06 -30.81
CA ALA A 509 -41.13 37.43 -30.66
C ALA A 509 -40.98 36.74 -29.28
N PRO A 510 -40.18 35.66 -29.17
CA PRO A 510 -40.02 34.92 -27.91
C PRO A 510 -39.37 35.79 -26.82
N ALA A 511 -40.01 35.88 -25.66
CA ALA A 511 -39.47 36.56 -24.49
C ALA A 511 -38.24 35.79 -23.97
N LYS A 512 -37.13 36.49 -23.73
CA LYS A 512 -35.97 35.92 -23.03
C LYS A 512 -36.36 35.69 -21.57
N GLN A 513 -36.28 34.44 -21.11
CA GLN A 513 -36.52 34.09 -19.71
C GLN A 513 -35.61 34.90 -18.77
N THR A 514 -36.18 35.39 -17.68
CA THR A 514 -35.46 36.05 -16.61
C THR A 514 -34.61 35.02 -15.85
N ARG A 515 -33.44 35.43 -15.32
CA ARG A 515 -32.56 34.54 -14.54
C ARG A 515 -33.29 33.86 -13.37
N GLU A 516 -34.25 34.55 -12.76
CA GLU A 516 -35.08 34.03 -11.68
C GLU A 516 -36.06 32.95 -12.16
N GLU A 517 -36.76 33.18 -13.27
CA GLU A 517 -37.66 32.20 -13.89
C GLU A 517 -36.91 30.92 -14.23
N ALA A 518 -35.70 31.03 -14.81
CA ALA A 518 -34.86 29.87 -15.11
C ALA A 518 -34.37 29.12 -13.86
N ILE A 519 -34.23 29.78 -12.71
CA ILE A 519 -33.91 29.12 -11.42
C ILE A 519 -35.13 28.38 -10.87
N VAL A 520 -36.31 29.01 -10.93
CA VAL A 520 -37.59 28.40 -10.51
C VAL A 520 -37.89 27.18 -11.39
N GLU A 521 -37.80 27.30 -12.71
CA GLU A 521 -38.03 26.20 -13.65
C GLU A 521 -37.08 25.02 -13.38
N LYS A 522 -35.78 25.28 -13.21
CA LYS A 522 -34.80 24.22 -12.82
C LYS A 522 -35.13 23.59 -11.46
N ALA A 523 -35.66 24.35 -10.50
CA ALA A 523 -36.08 23.82 -9.21
C ALA A 523 -37.35 22.95 -9.32
N GLU A 524 -38.28 23.32 -10.20
CA GLU A 524 -39.49 22.54 -10.50
C GLU A 524 -39.17 21.27 -11.28
N GLN A 525 -38.34 21.34 -12.32
CA GLN A 525 -37.83 20.18 -13.04
C GLN A 525 -37.15 19.17 -12.08
N ARG A 526 -36.31 19.65 -11.14
CA ARG A 526 -35.70 18.82 -10.09
C ARG A 526 -36.73 18.19 -9.14
N LYS A 527 -37.81 18.89 -8.78
CA LYS A 527 -38.91 18.33 -7.98
C LYS A 527 -39.67 17.26 -8.78
N LEU A 528 -39.94 17.49 -10.06
CA LEU A 528 -40.58 16.54 -10.96
C LEU A 528 -39.76 15.24 -11.05
N GLN A 529 -38.45 15.36 -11.26
CA GLN A 529 -37.52 14.23 -11.25
C GLN A 529 -37.56 13.44 -9.93
N GLU A 530 -37.55 14.10 -8.75
CA GLU A 530 -37.68 13.41 -7.45
C GLU A 530 -39.04 12.70 -7.26
N ILE A 531 -40.10 13.19 -7.92
CA ILE A 531 -41.41 12.54 -7.95
C ILE A 531 -41.38 11.28 -8.84
N MET A 532 -40.72 11.34 -10.01
CA MET A 532 -40.64 10.23 -10.98
C MET A 532 -39.79 9.04 -10.51
N ILE A 533 -38.91 9.19 -9.52
CA ILE A 533 -38.11 8.08 -8.97
C ILE A 533 -39.03 6.97 -8.41
N PRO A 534 -38.94 5.72 -8.90
CA PRO A 534 -39.78 4.62 -8.44
C PRO A 534 -39.66 4.40 -6.93
N LYS A 535 -40.80 4.09 -6.27
CA LYS A 535 -40.91 3.99 -4.80
C LYS A 535 -39.81 3.10 -4.15
N LYS A 536 -39.37 2.04 -4.85
CA LYS A 536 -38.28 1.13 -4.44
C LYS A 536 -36.95 1.86 -4.19
N TYR A 537 -36.60 2.84 -5.02
CA TYR A 537 -35.32 3.55 -4.96
C TYR A 537 -35.37 4.87 -4.17
N ARG A 538 -36.57 5.40 -3.88
CA ARG A 538 -36.75 6.68 -3.15
C ARG A 538 -36.04 6.74 -1.79
N ARG A 539 -35.93 5.63 -1.05
CA ARG A 539 -35.14 5.59 0.22
C ARG A 539 -33.63 5.76 -0.03
N VAL A 540 -33.10 5.11 -1.07
CA VAL A 540 -31.67 5.19 -1.43
C VAL A 540 -31.34 6.60 -1.91
N TYR A 541 -32.15 7.17 -2.81
CA TYR A 541 -32.01 8.56 -3.28
C TYR A 541 -32.00 9.56 -2.11
N LYS A 542 -32.96 9.46 -1.16
CA LYS A 542 -32.97 10.32 0.03
C LYS A 542 -31.71 10.19 0.88
N LYS A 543 -31.15 8.97 1.02
CA LYS A 543 -29.88 8.74 1.76
C LYS A 543 -28.68 9.37 1.03
N ILE A 544 -28.62 9.28 -0.31
CA ILE A 544 -27.59 9.92 -1.13
C ILE A 544 -27.69 11.45 -1.01
N LYS A 545 -28.88 12.02 -1.20
CA LYS A 545 -29.15 13.46 -1.10
C LYS A 545 -28.85 14.02 0.30
N TYR A 546 -29.12 13.26 1.36
CA TYR A 546 -28.71 13.60 2.72
C TYR A 546 -27.19 13.59 2.89
N GLY A 547 -26.50 12.57 2.35
CA GLY A 547 -25.03 12.50 2.33
C GLY A 547 -24.39 13.68 1.60
N GLN A 548 -24.89 14.03 0.41
CA GLN A 548 -24.45 15.20 -0.36
C GLN A 548 -24.69 16.51 0.41
N LYS A 549 -25.87 16.71 1.00
CA LYS A 549 -26.14 17.89 1.84
C LYS A 549 -25.19 17.98 3.03
N ARG A 550 -24.92 16.86 3.71
CA ARG A 550 -24.00 16.81 4.85
C ARG A 550 -22.58 17.18 4.43
N LYS A 551 -22.06 16.58 3.34
CA LYS A 551 -20.78 16.95 2.73
C LYS A 551 -20.70 18.45 2.38
N ALA A 552 -21.72 19.00 1.73
CA ALA A 552 -21.75 20.42 1.36
C ALA A 552 -21.71 21.35 2.59
N ILE A 553 -22.36 20.97 3.70
CA ILE A 553 -22.28 21.70 4.97
C ILE A 553 -20.88 21.60 5.59
N GLU A 554 -20.29 20.40 5.60
CA GLU A 554 -18.91 20.17 6.06
C GLU A 554 -17.91 21.01 5.24
N ASN A 555 -17.99 20.96 3.90
CA ASN A 555 -17.11 21.72 3.00
C ASN A 555 -17.31 23.24 3.11
N ARG A 556 -18.54 23.74 3.25
CA ARG A 556 -18.81 25.17 3.54
C ARG A 556 -18.23 25.59 4.90
N THR A 557 -18.20 24.68 5.88
CA THR A 557 -17.60 24.93 7.19
C THR A 557 -16.07 24.96 7.10
N LEU A 558 -15.46 24.08 6.32
CA LEU A 558 -14.01 24.08 6.04
C LEU A 558 -13.58 25.35 5.30
N LEU A 559 -14.32 25.77 4.26
CA LEU A 559 -14.08 27.02 3.53
C LEU A 559 -14.15 28.23 4.46
N ARG A 560 -15.16 28.32 5.34
CA ARG A 560 -15.26 29.40 6.35
C ARG A 560 -14.11 29.39 7.35
N LYS A 561 -13.72 28.21 7.87
CA LYS A 561 -12.57 28.08 8.78
C LYS A 561 -11.27 28.52 8.10
N ARG A 562 -11.08 28.16 6.83
CA ARG A 562 -9.94 28.59 6.02
C ARG A 562 -9.93 30.10 5.79
N GLN A 563 -11.06 30.69 5.40
CA GLN A 563 -11.20 32.15 5.23
C GLN A 563 -10.87 32.89 6.54
N ALA A 564 -11.25 32.35 7.71
CA ALA A 564 -10.87 32.93 9.00
C ALA A 564 -9.36 32.82 9.30
N LEU A 565 -8.70 31.71 8.94
CA LEU A 565 -7.24 31.52 9.06
C LEU A 565 -6.41 32.29 8.03
N GLU A 566 -7.04 32.88 7.01
CA GLU A 566 -6.39 33.76 6.04
C GLU A 566 -6.66 35.25 6.35
N GLN A 567 -7.47 35.55 7.37
CA GLN A 567 -7.87 36.90 7.80
C GLN A 567 -7.31 37.31 9.17
N GLY A 568 -6.74 36.37 9.93
CA GLY A 568 -6.08 36.60 11.21
C GLY A 568 -4.74 35.89 11.27
#